data_AF-A0A2V8U778-F1
#
_entry.id   AF-A0A2V8U778-F1
#
_cell.length_a   1.000
_cell.length_b   1.000
_cell.length_c   1.000
_cell.angle_alpha   90.00
_cell.angle_beta   90.00
_cell.angle_gamma   90.00
#
_symmetry.space_group_name_H-M   'P 1'
#
loop_
_entity.id
_entity.type
_entity.pdbx_description
1 polymer ?
#
loop_
_entity_poly.entity_id
_entity_poly.type
_entity_poly.pdbx_seq_one_letter_code
_entity_poly.pdbx_strand_id
1 'polypeptide(L)'
;MKKNTVFPMLAVALLAVWGQAQAAPNLSGEWKLNTSKSDFGPAPAPEMMMRTIKHSEPSLEITTHQKGAQGEITTELKYTTDGKECVNKLPNGEARGRAKWDADTLVVESVRDFQGTELKSKETWELSEAGKILT
;
A
#
# COMPACT_ATOMS: atom_id res chain seq x y z
N MET A 1 2.96 74.73 -0.64
CA MET A 1 2.21 73.51 -1.02
C MET A 1 3.21 72.43 -1.36
N LYS A 2 3.39 71.41 -0.51
CA LYS A 2 4.23 70.23 -0.78
C LYS A 2 3.34 69.00 -0.54
N LYS A 3 3.08 68.21 -1.58
CA LYS A 3 2.18 67.04 -1.53
C LYS A 3 3.01 65.82 -1.13
N ASN A 4 2.80 65.30 0.08
CA ASN A 4 3.35 64.02 0.53
C ASN A 4 2.48 62.89 -0.04
N THR A 5 3.08 62.01 -0.83
CA THR A 5 2.43 60.78 -1.29
C THR A 5 2.84 59.66 -0.34
N VAL A 6 1.88 59.13 0.42
CA VAL A 6 2.08 57.95 1.30
C VAL A 6 1.51 56.75 0.55
N PHE A 7 2.34 55.74 0.31
CA PHE A 7 1.95 54.48 -0.32
C PHE A 7 1.42 53.52 0.77
N PRO A 8 0.25 52.88 0.63
CA PRO A 8 -0.20 51.90 1.61
C PRO A 8 0.53 50.58 1.34
N MET A 9 1.25 50.08 2.35
CA MET A 9 1.86 48.75 2.31
C MET A 9 0.78 47.71 2.61
N LEU A 10 0.40 46.93 1.60
CA LEU A 10 -0.56 45.84 1.72
C LEU A 10 0.13 44.66 2.43
N ALA A 11 -0.23 44.40 3.69
CA ALA A 11 0.23 43.23 4.42
C ALA A 11 -0.50 41.98 3.89
N VAL A 12 0.20 41.14 3.11
CA VAL A 12 -0.28 39.81 2.72
C VAL A 12 -0.13 38.89 3.92
N ALA A 13 -1.25 38.50 4.53
CA ALA A 13 -1.29 37.47 5.55
C ALA A 13 -1.04 36.10 4.89
N LEU A 14 0.15 35.53 5.12
CA LEU A 14 0.46 34.14 4.80
C LEU A 14 -0.34 33.23 5.76
N LEU A 15 -1.46 32.71 5.29
CA LEU A 15 -2.12 31.57 5.94
C LEU A 15 -1.21 30.36 5.75
N ALA A 16 -0.43 30.03 6.78
CA ALA A 16 0.22 28.74 6.86
C ALA A 16 -0.87 27.67 6.91
N VAL A 17 -1.08 26.96 5.80
CA VAL A 17 -1.89 25.73 5.79
C VAL A 17 -1.05 24.70 6.53
N TRP A 18 -1.30 24.55 7.83
CA TRP A 18 -0.82 23.41 8.58
C TRP A 18 -1.52 22.19 7.99
N GLY A 19 -0.81 21.44 7.15
CA GLY A 19 -1.31 20.16 6.65
C GLY A 19 -1.61 19.29 7.86
N GLN A 20 -2.88 18.99 8.09
CA GLN A 20 -3.23 17.91 9.02
C GLN A 20 -2.56 16.67 8.45
N ALA A 21 -1.63 16.06 9.19
CA ALA A 21 -1.14 14.74 8.86
C ALA A 21 -2.37 13.83 8.85
N GLN A 22 -2.87 13.52 7.66
CA GLN A 22 -4.03 12.66 7.50
C GLN A 22 -3.64 11.31 8.08
N ALA A 23 -4.49 10.77 8.97
CA ALA A 23 -4.25 9.43 9.48
C ALA A 23 -4.19 8.46 8.30
N ALA A 24 -3.22 7.56 8.33
CA ALA A 24 -3.04 6.55 7.29
C ALA A 24 -4.37 5.82 7.01
N PRO A 25 -4.71 5.57 5.74
CA PRO A 25 -5.92 4.84 5.39
C PRO A 25 -6.01 3.47 6.08
N ASN A 26 -7.17 3.10 6.60
CA ASN A 26 -7.38 1.79 7.18
C ASN A 26 -7.68 0.75 6.10
N LEU A 27 -6.68 -0.06 5.75
CA LEU A 27 -6.76 -1.13 4.76
C LEU A 27 -7.50 -2.39 5.21
N SER A 28 -8.01 -2.44 6.45
CA SER A 28 -8.67 -3.63 7.00
C SER A 28 -9.89 -4.03 6.17
N GLY A 29 -10.02 -5.33 5.90
CA GLY A 29 -11.15 -5.86 5.15
C GLY A 29 -10.88 -7.21 4.51
N GLU A 30 -11.89 -7.71 3.81
CA GLU A 30 -11.80 -8.89 2.95
C GLU A 30 -11.92 -8.45 1.50
N TRP A 31 -10.84 -8.64 0.75
CA TRP A 31 -10.68 -8.17 -0.60
C TRP A 31 -10.74 -9.35 -1.57
N LYS A 32 -11.74 -9.35 -2.44
CA LYS A 32 -11.85 -10.32 -3.53
C LYS A 32 -11.28 -9.71 -4.80
N LEU A 33 -10.35 -10.42 -5.44
CA LEU A 33 -9.79 -9.99 -6.72
C LEU A 33 -10.90 -9.91 -7.79
N ASN A 34 -10.92 -8.79 -8.51
CA ASN A 34 -11.78 -8.61 -9.67
C ASN A 34 -10.98 -8.86 -10.96
N THR A 35 -10.94 -10.11 -11.41
CA THR A 35 -10.19 -10.51 -12.61
C THR A 35 -10.59 -9.77 -13.87
N SER A 36 -11.85 -9.30 -13.98
CA SER A 36 -12.33 -8.53 -15.13
C SER A 36 -11.79 -7.09 -15.19
N LYS A 37 -11.28 -6.57 -14.07
CA LYS A 37 -10.70 -5.22 -13.96
C LYS A 37 -9.18 -5.23 -13.73
N SER A 38 -8.55 -6.41 -13.73
CA SER A 38 -7.13 -6.57 -13.46
C SER A 38 -6.37 -6.93 -14.74
N ASP A 39 -5.18 -6.35 -14.88
CA ASP A 39 -4.21 -6.73 -15.92
C ASP A 39 -3.12 -7.60 -15.30
N PHE A 40 -2.92 -8.79 -15.88
CA PHE A 40 -1.91 -9.77 -15.43
C PHE A 40 -0.67 -9.79 -16.34
N GLY A 41 -0.66 -8.95 -17.38
CA GLY A 41 0.36 -8.97 -18.42
C GLY A 41 0.52 -10.37 -19.02
N PRO A 42 1.75 -10.90 -19.14
CA PRO A 42 1.99 -12.23 -19.69
C PRO A 42 1.69 -13.37 -18.71
N ALA A 43 1.44 -13.09 -17.42
CA ALA A 43 1.16 -14.11 -16.43
C ALA A 43 -0.30 -14.59 -16.54
N PRO A 44 -0.58 -15.88 -16.29
CA PRO A 44 -1.95 -16.36 -16.23
C PRO A 44 -2.69 -15.70 -15.05
N ALA A 45 -3.90 -15.24 -15.30
CA ALA A 45 -4.80 -14.81 -14.24
C ALA A 45 -5.06 -15.98 -13.28
N PRO A 46 -5.12 -15.74 -11.95
CA PRO A 46 -5.58 -16.75 -11.01
C PRO A 46 -7.08 -17.04 -11.21
N GLU A 47 -7.50 -18.25 -10.86
CA GLU A 47 -8.92 -18.63 -10.83
C GLU A 47 -9.66 -17.88 -9.72
N MET A 48 -9.00 -17.69 -8.58
CA MET A 48 -9.49 -16.87 -7.48
C MET A 48 -8.35 -16.35 -6.62
N MET A 49 -8.59 -15.19 -6.00
CA MET A 49 -7.74 -14.66 -4.95
C MET A 49 -8.60 -13.88 -3.95
N MET A 50 -8.44 -14.23 -2.68
CA MET A 50 -9.05 -13.56 -1.53
C MET A 50 -7.94 -13.07 -0.62
N ARG A 51 -8.01 -11.82 -0.18
CA ARG A 51 -7.03 -11.22 0.73
C ARG A 51 -7.74 -10.62 1.92
N THR A 52 -7.45 -11.16 3.11
CA THR A 52 -7.92 -10.60 4.38
C THR A 52 -6.79 -9.75 4.96
N ILE A 53 -7.09 -8.49 5.26
CA ILE A 53 -6.15 -7.55 5.87
C ILE A 53 -6.66 -7.18 7.26
N LYS A 54 -5.79 -7.30 8.27
CA LYS A 54 -5.98 -6.69 9.59
C LYS A 54 -4.96 -5.59 9.74
N HIS A 55 -5.44 -4.36 9.78
CA HIS A 55 -4.60 -3.17 9.86
C HIS A 55 -4.89 -2.38 11.15
N SER A 56 -3.87 -2.21 11.96
CA SER A 56 -3.87 -1.37 13.16
C SER A 56 -2.48 -0.76 13.29
N GLU A 57 -2.34 0.49 12.87
CA GLU A 57 -1.05 1.19 12.77
C GLU A 57 -0.12 0.95 13.99
N PRO A 58 1.16 0.57 13.76
CA PRO A 58 1.79 0.28 12.47
C PRO A 58 1.64 -1.19 12.01
N SER A 59 0.91 -2.03 12.75
CA SER A 59 0.79 -3.46 12.49
C SER A 59 -0.09 -3.76 11.28
N LEU A 60 0.45 -4.56 10.35
CA LEU A 60 -0.24 -5.01 9.16
C LEU A 60 -0.12 -6.52 9.02
N GLU A 61 -1.24 -7.24 9.17
CA GLU A 61 -1.32 -8.67 8.91
C GLU A 61 -2.14 -8.94 7.65
N ILE A 62 -1.61 -9.77 6.76
CA ILE A 62 -2.20 -10.08 5.47
C ILE A 62 -2.27 -11.59 5.32
N THR A 63 -3.49 -12.12 5.15
CA THR A 63 -3.71 -13.50 4.73
C THR A 63 -4.21 -13.48 3.29
N THR A 64 -3.49 -14.13 2.39
CA THR A 64 -3.89 -14.26 0.98
C THR A 64 -4.13 -15.72 0.67
N HIS A 65 -5.32 -16.02 0.20
CA HIS A 65 -5.69 -17.32 -0.35
C HIS A 65 -5.83 -17.18 -1.87
N GLN A 66 -5.08 -17.96 -2.64
CA GLN A 66 -5.05 -17.90 -4.09
C GLN A 66 -5.13 -19.30 -4.69
N LYS A 67 -5.92 -19.44 -5.75
CA LYS A 67 -5.97 -20.62 -6.60
C LYS A 67 -5.73 -20.21 -8.04
N GLY A 68 -4.88 -20.95 -8.76
CA GLY A 68 -4.60 -20.71 -10.18
C GLY A 68 -3.90 -21.90 -10.82
N ALA A 69 -3.29 -21.67 -11.98
CA ALA A 69 -2.64 -22.73 -12.76
C ALA A 69 -1.50 -23.45 -12.02
N GLN A 70 -0.89 -22.80 -11.02
CA GLN A 70 0.18 -23.36 -10.18
C GLN A 70 -0.37 -24.09 -8.94
N GLY A 71 -1.69 -24.23 -8.81
CA GLY A 71 -2.36 -24.84 -7.67
C GLY A 71 -2.95 -23.83 -6.71
N GLU A 72 -3.18 -24.27 -5.48
CA GLU A 72 -3.83 -23.52 -4.42
C GLU A 72 -2.83 -23.27 -3.28
N ILE A 73 -2.76 -22.03 -2.82
CA ILE A 73 -1.83 -21.62 -1.76
C ILE A 73 -2.49 -20.59 -0.85
N THR A 74 -2.20 -20.71 0.44
CA THR A 74 -2.47 -19.67 1.44
C THR A 74 -1.15 -19.15 1.98
N THR A 75 -0.98 -17.84 1.98
CA THR A 75 0.20 -17.16 2.53
C THR A 75 -0.22 -16.18 3.61
N GLU A 76 0.52 -16.18 4.71
CA GLU A 76 0.37 -15.21 5.79
C GLU A 76 1.63 -14.35 5.85
N LEU A 77 1.44 -13.03 5.80
CA LEU A 77 2.51 -12.05 5.85
C LEU A 77 2.21 -11.03 6.94
N LYS A 78 3.26 -10.63 7.66
CA LYS A 78 3.22 -9.60 8.69
C LYS A 78 4.26 -8.54 8.38
N TYR A 79 3.84 -7.29 8.42
CA TYR A 79 4.68 -6.11 8.21
C TYR A 79 4.38 -5.04 9.26
N THR A 80 5.26 -4.06 9.34
CA THR A 80 4.93 -2.74 9.86
C THR A 80 4.91 -1.73 8.72
N THR A 81 4.06 -0.71 8.81
CA THR A 81 3.86 0.37 7.80
C THR A 81 4.91 1.49 7.88
N ASP A 82 5.90 1.37 8.76
CA ASP A 82 6.93 2.37 9.05
C ASP A 82 8.20 2.19 8.19
N GLY A 83 8.19 1.24 7.26
CA GLY A 83 9.30 0.96 6.34
C GLY A 83 10.39 0.06 6.91
N LYS A 84 10.20 -0.50 8.13
CA LYS A 84 11.15 -1.47 8.68
C LYS A 84 11.12 -2.77 7.88
N GLU A 85 12.30 -3.34 7.69
CA GLU A 85 12.44 -4.66 7.09
C GLU A 85 11.98 -5.75 8.08
N CYS A 86 11.32 -6.76 7.54
CA CYS A 86 10.98 -7.98 8.26
C CYS A 86 11.25 -9.22 7.40
N VAL A 87 11.25 -10.37 8.06
CA VAL A 87 11.34 -11.68 7.42
C VAL A 87 10.08 -12.47 7.75
N ASN A 88 9.33 -12.85 6.73
CA ASN A 88 8.16 -13.70 6.81
C ASN A 88 8.55 -15.14 6.48
N LYS A 89 8.23 -16.07 7.38
CA LYS A 89 8.42 -17.50 7.14
C LYS A 89 7.21 -18.05 6.39
N LEU A 90 7.45 -18.65 5.23
CA LEU A 90 6.43 -19.24 4.38
C LEU A 90 6.65 -20.77 4.32
N PRO A 91 5.61 -21.56 3.98
CA PRO A 91 5.75 -23.01 3.85
C PRO A 91 6.85 -23.46 2.88
N ASN A 92 7.15 -22.63 1.88
CA ASN A 92 8.11 -22.90 0.81
C ASN A 92 9.38 -22.04 0.87
N GLY A 93 9.65 -21.36 1.99
CA GLY A 93 10.87 -20.56 2.15
C GLY A 93 10.67 -19.33 3.04
N GLU A 94 11.39 -18.26 2.73
CA GLU A 94 11.26 -16.98 3.43
C GLU A 94 11.04 -15.86 2.43
N ALA A 95 10.26 -14.85 2.84
CA ALA A 95 10.11 -13.60 2.13
C ALA A 95 10.64 -12.47 3.01
N ARG A 96 11.64 -11.73 2.51
CA ARG A 96 12.11 -10.48 3.15
C ARG A 96 11.36 -9.32 2.54
N GLY A 97 10.90 -8.37 3.34
CA GLY A 97 10.18 -7.22 2.79
C GLY A 97 9.97 -6.10 3.78
N ARG A 98 9.36 -5.03 3.30
CA ARG A 98 8.99 -3.83 4.07
C ARG A 98 7.71 -3.22 3.50
N ALA A 99 6.94 -2.55 4.34
CA ALA A 99 5.79 -1.75 3.92
C ALA A 99 5.98 -0.31 4.41
N LYS A 100 5.71 0.69 3.56
CA LYS A 100 5.86 2.10 3.91
C LYS A 100 4.80 2.95 3.22
N TRP A 101 4.21 3.89 3.96
CA TRP A 101 3.35 4.92 3.38
C TRP A 101 4.14 5.93 2.53
N ASP A 102 3.59 6.20 1.35
CA ASP A 102 3.90 7.34 0.49
C ASP A 102 2.60 8.14 0.31
N ALA A 103 2.45 9.20 1.10
CA ALA A 103 1.17 9.87 1.32
C ALA A 103 0.06 8.86 1.72
N ASP A 104 -1.00 8.72 0.92
CA ASP A 104 -2.13 7.81 1.16
C ASP A 104 -1.96 6.43 0.49
N THR A 105 -0.79 6.17 -0.10
CA THR A 105 -0.47 4.92 -0.82
C THR A 105 0.48 4.06 0.00
N LEU A 106 0.12 2.81 0.28
CA LEU A 106 1.04 1.88 0.95
C LEU A 106 1.90 1.18 -0.11
N VAL A 107 3.22 1.36 -0.02
CA VAL A 107 4.19 0.65 -0.86
C VAL A 107 4.71 -0.57 -0.11
N VAL A 108 4.51 -1.77 -0.66
CA VAL A 108 5.03 -3.03 -0.12
C VAL A 108 6.09 -3.58 -1.08
N GLU A 109 7.31 -3.75 -0.59
CA GLU A 109 8.40 -4.34 -1.36
C GLU A 109 8.80 -5.67 -0.71
N SER A 110 8.99 -6.71 -1.52
CA SER A 110 9.44 -8.00 -1.02
C SER A 110 10.36 -8.73 -1.99
N VAL A 111 11.19 -9.59 -1.43
CA VAL A 111 12.11 -10.48 -2.13
C VAL A 111 11.89 -11.87 -1.57
N ARG A 112 11.65 -12.85 -2.44
CA ARG A 112 11.55 -14.26 -2.07
C ARG A 112 12.34 -15.13 -3.03
N ASP A 113 12.88 -16.23 -2.53
CA ASP A 113 13.37 -17.29 -3.41
C ASP A 113 12.19 -18.14 -3.88
N PHE A 114 12.15 -18.41 -5.18
CA PHE A 114 11.25 -19.37 -5.76
C PHE A 114 12.04 -20.32 -6.66
N GLN A 115 12.26 -21.54 -6.16
CA GLN A 115 13.02 -22.58 -6.85
C GLN A 115 14.45 -22.15 -7.25
N GLY A 116 15.15 -21.44 -6.36
CA GLY A 116 16.52 -20.96 -6.61
C GLY A 116 16.59 -19.68 -7.45
N THR A 117 15.44 -19.09 -7.78
CA THR A 117 15.36 -17.80 -8.47
C THR A 117 14.86 -16.73 -7.52
N GLU A 118 15.62 -15.64 -7.39
CA GLU A 118 15.20 -14.47 -6.62
C GLU A 118 14.08 -13.73 -7.37
N LEU A 119 12.91 -13.63 -6.74
CA LEU A 119 11.78 -12.88 -7.24
C LEU A 119 11.56 -11.63 -6.38
N LYS A 120 11.72 -10.47 -7.01
CA LYS A 120 11.41 -9.16 -6.43
C LYS A 120 9.98 -8.77 -6.77
N SER A 121 9.24 -8.29 -5.78
CA SER A 121 7.88 -7.78 -5.93
C SER A 121 7.79 -6.38 -5.34
N LYS A 122 7.01 -5.53 -5.99
CA LYS A 122 6.59 -4.24 -5.50
C LYS A 122 5.08 -4.13 -5.72
N GLU A 123 4.34 -3.95 -4.64
CA GLU A 123 2.91 -3.66 -4.65
C GLU A 123 2.70 -2.24 -4.14
N THR A 124 1.72 -1.54 -4.72
CA THR A 124 1.26 -0.22 -4.27
C THR A 124 -0.22 -0.32 -4.02
N TRP A 125 -0.67 0.01 -2.80
CA TRP A 125 -2.05 -0.18 -2.38
C TRP A 125 -2.71 1.15 -2.06
N GLU A 126 -3.84 1.39 -2.71
CA GLU A 126 -4.66 2.58 -2.52
C GLU A 126 -6.13 2.20 -2.29
N LEU A 127 -6.80 2.96 -1.42
CA LEU A 127 -8.25 2.83 -1.23
C LEU A 127 -9.00 3.87 -2.06
N SER A 128 -10.00 3.41 -2.78
CA SER A 128 -10.95 4.25 -3.51
C SER A 128 -12.40 3.87 -3.22
N GLU A 129 -13.35 4.62 -3.79
CA GLU A 129 -14.79 4.45 -3.59
C GLU A 129 -15.19 4.37 -2.10
N ALA A 130 -14.63 5.27 -1.28
CA ALA A 130 -14.82 5.30 0.17
C ALA A 130 -14.40 4.00 0.88
N GLY A 131 -13.28 3.40 0.44
CA GLY A 131 -12.70 2.21 1.04
C GLY A 131 -13.36 0.90 0.61
N LYS A 132 -14.06 0.89 -0.53
CA LYS A 132 -14.68 -0.32 -1.09
C LYS A 132 -13.86 -0.97 -2.19
N ILE A 133 -12.86 -0.26 -2.70
CA ILE A 133 -11.94 -0.75 -3.71
C ILE A 133 -10.52 -0.58 -3.18
N LEU A 134 -9.78 -1.68 -3.20
CA LEU A 134 -8.34 -1.74 -3.01
C LEU A 134 -7.72 -2.00 -4.39
N THR A 135 -6.81 -1.13 -4.82
CA THR A 135 -6.03 -1.26 -6.06
C THR A 135 -4.55 -1.25 -5.75
#